data_AF-A0ABD3BGB8-F1
#
_entry.id   AF-A0ABD3BGB8-F1
#
_cell.length_a   1.000
_cell.length_b   1.000
_cell.length_c   1.000
_cell.angle_alpha   90.00
_cell.angle_beta   90.00
_cell.angle_gamma   90.00
#
_symmetry.space_group_name_H-M   'P 1'
#
loop_
_entity.id
_entity.type
_entity.pdbx_description
1 polymer ?
#
loop_
_entity_poly.entity_id
_entity_poly.type
_entity_poly.pdbx_seq_one_letter_code
_entity_poly.pdbx_strand_id
1 'polypeptide(L)'
;MQGGIRSIFSHGHMLKNAVLRHVRVAPPSMRPLMFTRQESTSTARIEEHGFESAKISDVLTAKGKSADGSWLWCTTNDSVYDAVKSMTQHNVGALVVVKPGEQKSLAGIITERDYLRKIIVQGRSSKSTKVGDIMTEENKLITVTPDTKVLKAMQLMTGW
;
A
#
# COMPACT_ATOMS: atom_id res chain seq x y z
N MET A 1 28.07 29.48 49.98
CA MET A 1 28.88 28.29 50.30
C MET A 1 27.95 27.10 50.39
N GLN A 2 28.25 26.04 49.62
CA GLN A 2 27.89 24.60 49.74
C GLN A 2 26.41 24.24 49.99
N GLY A 3 25.73 23.45 49.14
CA GLY A 3 25.99 22.01 48.89
C GLY A 3 25.12 21.19 49.86
N GLY A 4 24.45 20.07 49.58
CA GLY A 4 24.32 19.18 48.44
C GLY A 4 23.64 17.87 48.91
N ILE A 5 22.91 17.20 48.01
CA ILE A 5 22.75 15.74 47.80
C ILE A 5 22.32 14.79 48.96
N ARG A 6 21.24 14.00 48.69
CA ARG A 6 21.08 12.51 48.77
C ARG A 6 19.66 12.13 49.25
N SER A 7 18.81 11.46 48.45
CA SER A 7 18.68 9.99 48.19
C SER A 7 18.01 9.26 49.39
N ILE A 8 16.98 8.39 49.30
CA ILE A 8 16.94 6.98 48.83
C ILE A 8 15.47 6.42 49.01
N PHE A 9 15.00 5.55 48.09
CA PHE A 9 14.06 4.37 48.11
C PHE A 9 13.22 4.03 49.39
N SER A 10 12.12 3.24 49.43
CA SER A 10 11.15 2.55 48.53
C SER A 10 10.20 1.68 49.41
N HIS A 11 9.15 1.07 48.82
CA HIS A 11 8.22 0.01 49.33
C HIS A 11 6.97 0.44 50.14
N GLY A 12 5.72 0.03 49.84
CA GLY A 12 5.23 -0.93 48.82
C GLY A 12 3.68 -0.96 48.67
N HIS A 13 3.22 -1.53 47.53
CA HIS A 13 1.96 -2.27 47.19
C HIS A 13 0.58 -1.79 47.74
N MET A 14 -0.57 -1.75 47.04
CA MET A 14 -1.06 -2.43 45.82
C MET A 14 -2.41 -1.83 45.31
N LEU A 15 -2.54 -1.64 43.98
CA LEU A 15 -3.71 -1.75 43.06
C LEU A 15 -5.01 -0.87 43.07
N LYS A 16 -5.30 -0.42 41.82
CA LYS A 16 -6.57 -0.39 41.01
C LYS A 16 -7.39 0.90 40.82
N ASN A 17 -7.37 1.36 39.55
CA ASN A 17 -8.45 1.82 38.64
C ASN A 17 -9.30 3.07 38.93
N ALA A 18 -9.28 4.02 37.98
CA ALA A 18 -10.43 4.67 37.27
C ALA A 18 -9.92 5.92 36.51
N VAL A 19 -9.80 5.89 35.18
CA VAL A 19 -10.79 6.29 34.16
C VAL A 19 -11.08 7.81 34.10
N LEU A 20 -10.44 8.42 33.10
CA LEU A 20 -10.84 9.47 32.16
C LEU A 20 -11.42 10.82 32.65
N ARG A 21 -10.67 11.84 32.22
CA ARG A 21 -10.75 13.28 32.44
C ARG A 21 -12.02 13.94 31.88
N HIS A 22 -12.43 14.97 32.62
CA HIS A 22 -13.32 16.05 32.23
C HIS A 22 -12.90 16.75 30.92
N VAL A 23 -13.87 17.23 30.13
CA VAL A 23 -14.21 18.66 29.94
C VAL A 23 -15.16 18.79 28.72
N ARG A 24 -16.33 19.41 28.93
CA ARG A 24 -17.23 19.87 27.86
C ARG A 24 -16.78 21.23 27.33
N VAL A 25 -16.73 21.41 26.01
CA VAL A 25 -16.89 22.70 25.33
C VAL A 25 -17.67 22.47 24.04
N ALA A 26 -18.69 23.28 23.80
CA ALA A 26 -19.41 23.44 22.53
C ALA A 26 -19.52 24.97 22.23
N PRO A 27 -19.92 25.41 21.02
CA PRO A 27 -19.06 25.68 19.86
C PRO A 27 -19.06 27.17 19.44
N PRO A 28 -18.20 27.62 18.51
CA PRO A 28 -18.50 28.81 17.70
C PRO A 28 -18.72 28.45 16.23
N SER A 29 -19.92 28.79 15.75
CA SER A 29 -20.28 29.16 14.37
C SER A 29 -19.64 28.39 13.20
N MET A 30 -20.44 27.51 12.60
CA MET A 30 -20.23 26.97 11.25
C MET A 30 -20.04 28.09 10.22
N ARG A 31 -18.88 28.13 9.57
CA ARG A 31 -18.77 28.59 8.17
C ARG A 31 -18.58 27.33 7.33
N PRO A 32 -19.44 27.02 6.36
CA PRO A 32 -19.13 25.96 5.42
C PRO A 32 -18.01 26.48 4.51
N LEU A 33 -16.77 26.06 4.77
CA LEU A 33 -15.77 26.00 3.72
C LEU A 33 -16.28 24.97 2.72
N MET A 34 -16.94 25.47 1.67
CA MET A 34 -17.22 24.72 0.45
C MET A 34 -15.88 24.26 -0.13
N PHE A 35 -15.37 23.14 0.36
CA PHE A 35 -14.54 22.29 -0.46
C PHE A 35 -15.49 21.71 -1.51
N THR A 36 -15.51 22.36 -2.68
CA THR A 36 -15.93 21.69 -3.90
C THR A 36 -15.00 20.51 -4.06
N ARG A 37 -15.41 19.34 -3.55
CA ARG A 37 -14.88 18.07 -4.01
C ARG A 37 -15.22 18.03 -5.48
N GLN A 38 -14.27 18.43 -6.31
CA GLN A 38 -14.35 18.18 -7.72
C GLN A 38 -14.22 16.66 -7.88
N GLU A 39 -15.34 15.97 -7.73
CA GLU A 39 -15.51 14.66 -8.31
C GLU A 39 -15.43 14.86 -9.82
N SER A 40 -14.20 14.86 -10.34
CA SER A 40 -13.95 14.51 -11.73
C SER A 40 -14.16 12.99 -11.89
N THR A 41 -15.33 12.51 -11.49
CA THR A 41 -15.90 11.30 -12.05
C THR A 41 -16.65 11.78 -13.29
N SER A 42 -15.88 12.03 -14.37
CA SER A 42 -16.46 11.68 -15.67
C SER A 42 -16.64 10.18 -15.61
N THR A 43 -17.79 9.75 -15.09
CA THR A 43 -18.31 8.41 -15.35
C THR A 43 -18.50 8.39 -16.85
N ALA A 44 -17.45 8.02 -17.58
CA ALA A 44 -17.63 7.41 -18.88
C ALA A 44 -18.66 6.32 -18.61
N ARG A 45 -19.90 6.56 -19.05
CA ARG A 45 -20.96 5.58 -19.03
C ARG A 45 -20.50 4.50 -19.98
N ILE A 46 -19.72 3.55 -19.47
CA ILE A 46 -19.49 2.29 -20.12
C ILE A 46 -20.85 1.62 -20.01
N GLU A 47 -21.64 1.69 -21.09
CA GLU A 47 -22.84 0.89 -21.26
C GLU A 47 -22.51 -0.55 -20.84
N GLU A 48 -23.42 -1.28 -20.19
CA GLU A 48 -23.11 -2.61 -19.61
C GLU A 48 -22.53 -3.61 -20.64
N HIS A 49 -22.77 -3.41 -21.94
CA HIS A 49 -22.13 -4.14 -23.05
C HIS A 49 -20.62 -3.87 -23.23
N GLY A 50 -20.08 -2.83 -22.59
CA GLY A 50 -18.71 -2.37 -22.74
C GLY A 50 -17.69 -3.22 -21.97
N PHE A 51 -18.04 -3.82 -20.83
CA PHE A 51 -17.10 -4.67 -20.08
C PHE A 51 -16.93 -6.08 -20.68
N GLU A 52 -17.96 -6.61 -21.34
CA GLU A 52 -17.90 -7.92 -22.00
C GLU A 52 -17.04 -7.94 -23.27
N SER A 53 -16.89 -6.76 -23.90
CA SER A 53 -16.15 -6.56 -25.14
C SER A 53 -14.79 -5.87 -24.94
N ALA A 54 -14.63 -5.07 -23.89
CA ALA A 54 -13.37 -4.39 -23.58
C ALA A 54 -12.22 -5.37 -23.32
N LYS A 55 -11.05 -5.01 -23.83
CA LYS A 55 -9.78 -5.72 -23.65
C LYS A 55 -8.86 -5.00 -22.67
N ILE A 56 -7.89 -5.72 -22.14
CA ILE A 56 -6.82 -5.15 -21.31
C ILE A 56 -6.03 -4.08 -22.08
N SER A 57 -5.83 -4.24 -23.40
CA SER A 57 -5.22 -3.22 -24.26
C SER A 57 -5.93 -1.86 -24.18
N ASP A 58 -7.26 -1.86 -24.06
CA ASP A 58 -8.07 -0.64 -24.00
C ASP A 58 -7.84 0.07 -22.66
N VAL A 59 -7.77 -0.70 -21.57
CA VAL A 59 -7.43 -0.19 -20.23
C VAL A 59 -6.02 0.40 -20.19
N LEU A 60 -5.04 -0.29 -20.77
CA LEU A 60 -3.66 0.18 -20.85
C LEU A 60 -3.54 1.46 -21.69
N THR A 61 -4.28 1.54 -22.79
CA THR A 61 -4.33 2.73 -23.65
C THR A 61 -4.99 3.92 -22.94
N ALA A 62 -6.10 3.68 -22.23
CA ALA A 62 -6.83 4.71 -21.48
C ALA A 62 -6.03 5.27 -20.30
N LYS A 63 -5.18 4.47 -19.65
CA LYS A 63 -4.23 4.95 -18.62
C LYS A 63 -3.19 5.92 -19.19
N GLY A 64 -3.10 6.05 -20.51
CA GLY A 64 -2.29 7.03 -21.22
C GLY A 64 -0.78 6.80 -21.07
N LYS A 65 0.00 7.62 -21.78
CA LYS A 65 1.47 7.71 -21.62
C LYS A 65 1.87 8.48 -20.34
N SER A 66 1.05 8.44 -19.27
CA SER A 66 1.50 8.89 -17.95
C SER A 66 2.62 7.99 -17.39
N ALA A 67 2.79 6.82 -18.01
CA ALA A 67 3.99 6.01 -17.95
C ALA A 67 4.66 6.05 -19.33
N ASP A 68 5.92 6.46 -19.40
CA ASP A 68 6.90 6.16 -20.46
C ASP A 68 7.10 4.63 -20.73
N GLY A 69 6.14 3.78 -20.33
CA GLY A 69 6.36 2.36 -20.15
C GLY A 69 7.10 2.01 -18.85
N SER A 70 7.39 2.98 -17.96
CA SER A 70 7.88 2.68 -16.61
C SER A 70 6.75 2.11 -15.77
N TRP A 71 6.71 0.80 -15.73
CA TRP A 71 6.20 0.10 -14.57
C TRP A 71 7.22 0.32 -13.45
N LEU A 72 6.76 0.72 -12.26
CA LEU A 72 7.64 0.87 -11.11
C LEU A 72 8.06 -0.51 -10.61
N TRP A 73 9.34 -0.62 -10.26
CA TRP A 73 9.95 -1.89 -9.93
C TRP A 73 10.96 -1.79 -8.81
N CYS A 74 11.27 -2.96 -8.27
CA CYS A 74 12.31 -3.20 -7.30
C CYS A 74 12.99 -4.53 -7.62
N THR A 75 14.16 -4.78 -7.03
CA THR A 75 14.83 -6.07 -7.13
C THR A 75 14.49 -6.98 -5.96
N THR A 76 14.75 -8.28 -6.11
CA THR A 76 14.67 -9.23 -4.99
C THR A 76 15.56 -8.85 -3.80
N ASN A 77 16.63 -8.07 -4.04
CA ASN A 77 17.65 -7.69 -3.05
C ASN A 77 17.34 -6.38 -2.32
N ASP A 78 16.33 -5.63 -2.77
CA ASP A 78 15.94 -4.39 -2.11
C ASP A 78 15.35 -4.70 -0.73
N SER A 79 15.47 -3.74 0.19
CA SER A 79 14.77 -3.86 1.47
C SER A 79 13.27 -3.67 1.26
N VAL A 80 12.46 -4.35 2.07
CA VAL A 80 11.01 -4.13 2.04
C VAL A 80 10.65 -2.68 2.39
N TYR A 81 11.46 -2.04 3.25
CA TYR A 81 11.32 -0.63 3.55
C TYR A 81 11.43 0.26 2.31
N ASP A 82 12.46 0.05 1.48
CA ASP A 82 12.67 0.86 0.27
C ASP A 82 11.57 0.63 -0.77
N ALA A 83 11.11 -0.62 -0.91
CA ALA A 83 9.98 -0.95 -1.77
C ALA A 83 8.69 -0.21 -1.34
N VAL A 84 8.32 -0.27 -0.06
CA VAL A 84 7.11 0.42 0.46
C VAL A 84 7.27 1.94 0.45
N LYS A 85 8.48 2.45 0.66
CA LYS A 85 8.77 3.87 0.49
C LYS A 85 8.55 4.32 -0.96
N SER A 86 9.03 3.54 -1.94
CA SER A 86 8.81 3.81 -3.36
C SER A 86 7.31 3.77 -3.72
N MET A 87 6.58 2.77 -3.22
CA MET A 87 5.11 2.69 -3.34
C MET A 87 4.42 3.98 -2.85
N THR A 88 4.80 4.45 -1.66
CA THR A 88 4.23 5.67 -1.05
C THR A 88 4.56 6.91 -1.87
N GLN A 89 5.80 7.05 -2.32
CA GLN A 89 6.27 8.22 -3.08
C GLN A 89 5.54 8.37 -4.42
N HIS A 90 5.21 7.25 -5.06
CA HIS A 90 4.55 7.24 -6.37
C HIS A 90 3.04 6.98 -6.28
N ASN A 91 2.48 6.88 -5.07
CA ASN A 91 1.07 6.58 -4.84
C ASN A 91 0.59 5.29 -5.57
N VAL A 92 1.36 4.20 -5.46
CA VAL A 92 1.04 2.88 -6.01
C VAL A 92 1.04 1.80 -4.93
N GLY A 93 0.14 0.83 -5.01
CA GLY A 93 0.01 -0.25 -4.01
C GLY A 93 0.81 -1.53 -4.30
N ALA A 94 1.54 -1.56 -5.43
CA ALA A 94 2.30 -2.72 -5.85
C ALA A 94 3.51 -2.32 -6.71
N LEU A 95 4.55 -3.15 -6.67
CA LEU A 95 5.72 -3.07 -7.53
C LEU A 95 5.95 -4.42 -8.19
N VAL A 96 6.35 -4.40 -9.47
CA VAL A 96 6.89 -5.59 -10.12
C VAL A 96 8.29 -5.84 -9.54
N VAL A 97 8.61 -7.10 -9.29
CA VAL A 97 9.94 -7.48 -8.80
C VAL A 97 10.71 -8.11 -9.94
N VAL A 98 11.97 -7.68 -10.12
CA VAL A 98 12.90 -8.27 -11.07
C VAL A 98 14.09 -8.94 -10.40
N LYS A 99 14.72 -9.85 -11.15
CA LYS A 99 16.00 -10.43 -10.76
C LYS A 99 17.10 -9.35 -10.81
N PRO A 100 18.07 -9.36 -9.88
CA PRO A 100 19.15 -8.39 -9.88
C PRO A 100 19.94 -8.42 -11.19
N GLY A 101 20.39 -7.26 -11.67
CA GLY A 101 21.20 -7.14 -12.88
C GLY A 101 20.43 -7.16 -14.21
N GLU A 102 19.12 -7.49 -14.20
CA GLU A 102 18.32 -7.59 -15.43
C GLU A 102 16.95 -6.93 -15.26
N GLN A 103 16.78 -5.70 -15.77
CA GLN A 103 15.52 -4.95 -15.67
C GLN A 103 14.33 -5.62 -16.37
N LYS A 104 14.54 -6.63 -17.21
CA LYS A 104 13.47 -7.33 -17.94
C LYS A 104 13.22 -8.76 -17.43
N SER A 105 13.89 -9.17 -16.36
CA SER A 105 13.81 -10.52 -15.83
C SER A 105 12.84 -10.54 -14.66
N LEU A 106 11.59 -10.93 -14.94
CA LEU A 106 10.54 -11.01 -13.93
C LEU A 106 10.95 -11.99 -12.81
N ALA A 107 10.73 -11.57 -11.57
CA ALA A 107 10.91 -12.42 -10.39
C ALA A 107 9.60 -12.58 -9.60
N GLY A 108 8.68 -11.61 -9.69
CA GLY A 108 7.46 -11.63 -8.92
C GLY A 108 6.72 -10.30 -8.86
N ILE A 109 5.83 -10.18 -7.88
CA ILE A 109 5.16 -8.93 -7.49
C ILE A 109 5.16 -8.80 -5.96
N ILE A 110 5.33 -7.58 -5.46
CA ILE A 110 5.16 -7.23 -4.05
C ILE A 110 4.05 -6.19 -3.91
N THR A 111 3.18 -6.38 -2.93
CA THR A 111 2.03 -5.50 -2.67
C THR A 111 2.03 -4.96 -1.24
N GLU A 112 1.27 -3.90 -0.96
CA GLU A 112 1.02 -3.42 0.41
C GLU A 112 0.49 -4.52 1.33
N ARG A 113 -0.33 -5.43 0.78
CA ARG A 113 -0.89 -6.55 1.54
C ARG A 113 0.20 -7.53 1.97
N ASP A 114 1.23 -7.75 1.16
CA ASP A 114 2.39 -8.54 1.55
C ASP A 114 3.14 -7.87 2.70
N TYR A 115 3.34 -6.56 2.66
CA TYR A 115 3.95 -5.81 3.76
C TYR A 115 3.16 -5.97 5.06
N LEU A 116 1.84 -5.71 5.03
CA LEU A 116 1.01 -5.81 6.23
C LEU A 116 1.04 -7.23 6.83
N ARG A 117 0.86 -8.25 6.00
CA ARG A 117 0.73 -9.65 6.48
C ARG A 117 2.05 -10.31 6.81
N LYS A 118 3.11 -10.04 6.04
CA LYS A 118 4.39 -10.75 6.16
C LYS A 118 5.43 -9.95 6.93
N ILE A 119 5.27 -8.64 7.12
CA ILE A 119 6.14 -7.84 7.98
C ILE A 119 5.48 -7.53 9.30
N ILE A 120 4.40 -6.74 9.28
CA ILE A 120 3.80 -6.21 10.52
C ILE A 120 3.18 -7.33 11.35
N VAL A 121 2.32 -8.15 10.75
CA VAL A 121 1.64 -9.24 11.47
C VAL A 121 2.61 -10.32 11.95
N GLN A 122 3.72 -10.54 11.23
CA GLN A 122 4.74 -11.53 11.61
C GLN A 122 5.86 -10.96 12.50
N GLY A 123 5.84 -9.66 12.84
CA GLY A 123 6.87 -9.02 13.66
C GLY A 123 8.26 -8.96 13.02
N ARG A 124 8.35 -8.98 11.68
CA ARG A 124 9.64 -8.86 10.97
C ARG A 124 10.04 -7.38 10.82
N SER A 125 11.34 -7.13 10.71
CA SER A 125 11.86 -5.79 10.39
C SER A 125 11.88 -5.56 8.88
N SER A 126 11.23 -4.51 8.40
CA SER A 126 11.21 -4.14 6.98
C SER A 126 12.57 -3.68 6.45
N LYS A 127 13.43 -3.15 7.32
CA LYS A 127 14.77 -2.66 6.95
C LYS A 127 15.77 -3.79 6.70
N SER A 128 15.61 -4.93 7.36
CA SER A 128 16.50 -6.09 7.22
C SER A 128 15.90 -7.22 6.37
N THR A 129 14.59 -7.22 6.14
CA THR A 129 13.92 -8.20 5.28
C THR A 129 14.05 -7.80 3.80
N LYS A 130 14.32 -8.78 2.94
CA LYS A 130 14.42 -8.55 1.50
C LYS A 130 13.06 -8.73 0.82
N VAL A 131 12.86 -8.02 -0.29
CA VAL A 131 11.65 -8.16 -1.11
C VAL A 131 11.45 -9.61 -1.56
N GLY A 132 12.53 -10.29 -1.97
CA GLY A 132 12.50 -11.70 -2.39
C GLY A 132 11.93 -12.65 -1.34
N ASP A 133 12.05 -12.31 -0.05
CA ASP A 133 11.58 -13.17 1.06
C ASP A 133 10.06 -13.09 1.27
N ILE A 134 9.39 -12.08 0.71
CA ILE A 134 7.97 -11.82 0.95
C ILE A 134 7.14 -11.60 -0.31
N MET A 135 7.76 -11.44 -1.48
CA MET A 135 7.02 -11.28 -2.74
C MET A 135 6.18 -12.52 -3.08
N THR A 136 5.26 -12.35 -4.02
CA THR A 136 4.69 -13.49 -4.75
C THR A 136 5.62 -13.80 -5.92
N GLU A 137 6.19 -15.00 -5.93
CA GLU A 137 7.15 -15.47 -6.93
C GLU A 137 6.51 -15.62 -8.33
N GLU A 138 7.35 -15.52 -9.36
CA GLU A 138 7.00 -15.65 -10.79
C GLU A 138 6.09 -16.84 -11.09
N ASN A 139 6.41 -18.02 -10.54
CA ASN A 139 5.65 -19.27 -10.75
C ASN A 139 4.25 -19.29 -10.11
N LYS A 140 3.94 -18.30 -9.27
CA LYS A 140 2.64 -18.15 -8.59
C LYS A 140 1.82 -16.98 -9.15
N LEU A 141 2.36 -16.28 -10.15
CA LEU A 141 1.66 -15.14 -10.75
C LEU A 141 0.54 -15.62 -11.66
N ILE A 142 -0.60 -14.93 -11.55
CA ILE A 142 -1.66 -14.97 -12.56
C ILE A 142 -1.42 -13.77 -13.48
N THR A 143 -1.22 -14.03 -14.77
CA THR A 143 -0.97 -13.00 -15.78
C THR A 143 -2.01 -13.09 -16.90
N VAL A 144 -2.22 -11.98 -17.60
CA VAL A 144 -3.13 -11.87 -18.74
C VAL A 144 -2.44 -11.13 -19.87
N THR A 145 -2.87 -11.38 -21.10
CA THR A 145 -2.36 -10.68 -22.28
C THR A 145 -3.17 -9.42 -22.56
N PRO A 146 -2.65 -8.45 -23.35
CA PRO A 146 -3.43 -7.30 -23.80
C PRO A 146 -4.74 -7.67 -24.50
N ASP A 147 -4.79 -8.83 -25.17
CA ASP A 147 -6.00 -9.35 -25.83
C ASP A 147 -7.04 -9.93 -24.88
N THR A 148 -6.70 -10.14 -23.62
CA THR A 148 -7.62 -10.71 -22.63
C THR A 148 -8.78 -9.74 -22.41
N LYS A 149 -10.00 -10.28 -22.34
CA LYS A 149 -11.18 -9.48 -22.01
C LYS A 149 -11.13 -9.01 -20.57
N VAL A 150 -11.57 -7.77 -20.31
CA VAL A 150 -11.62 -7.20 -18.96
C VAL A 150 -12.45 -8.07 -18.02
N LEU A 151 -13.60 -8.57 -18.49
CA LEU A 151 -14.44 -9.50 -17.70
C LEU A 151 -13.66 -10.74 -17.23
N LYS A 152 -12.83 -11.33 -18.10
CA LYS A 152 -12.02 -12.51 -17.73
C LYS A 152 -10.98 -12.15 -16.69
N ALA A 153 -10.34 -10.99 -16.80
CA ALA A 153 -9.39 -10.52 -15.79
C ALA A 153 -10.07 -10.28 -14.43
N MET A 154 -11.28 -9.71 -14.41
CA MET A 154 -12.05 -9.51 -13.18
C MET A 154 -12.44 -10.83 -12.49
N GLN A 155 -12.81 -11.85 -13.27
CA GLN A 155 -13.07 -13.20 -12.75
C GLN A 155 -11.83 -13.79 -12.08
N LEU A 156 -10.67 -13.68 -12.74
CA LEU A 156 -9.38 -14.13 -12.18
C LEU A 156 -9.03 -13.41 -10.86
N MET A 157 -9.35 -12.11 -10.74
CA MET A 157 -9.08 -11.34 -9.52
C MET A 157 -9.96 -11.76 -8.32
N THR A 158 -11.14 -12.31 -8.59
CA THR A 158 -12.14 -12.66 -7.56
C THR A 158 -12.14 -14.17 -7.22
N GLY A 159 -11.40 -14.98 -7.97
CA GLY A 159 -11.19 -16.40 -7.67
C GLY A 159 -12.32 -17.34 -8.13
N TRP A 160 -13.01 -16.98 -9.21
CA TRP A 160 -14.04 -17.82 -9.86
C TRP A 160 -13.52 -18.61 -11.05
#